data_AF-A0A7C6A678-F1
#
_entry.id   AF-A0A7C6A678-F1
#
_cell.length_a   1.000
_cell.length_b   1.000
_cell.length_c   1.000
_cell.angle_alpha   90.00
_cell.angle_beta   90.00
_cell.angle_gamma   90.00
#
_symmetry.space_group_name_H-M   'P 1'
#
loop_
_entity.id
_entity.type
_entity.pdbx_description
1 polymer ?
#
loop_
_entity_poly.entity_id
_entity_poly.type
_entity_poly.pdbx_seq_one_letter_code
_entity_poly.pdbx_strand_id
1 'polypeptide(L)'
;MEENISVAGEEEKQYLLNKQLQILQSIVPEYKKAYKNGDICLTTTPFYHPILPLLIDSDIAQVSNPNIKLPKKFSYKEDAKWHISTAKQYMERIFESKIDGMWPSEGSVSDDALCLIAECGFKFAFTDEQIIKNSGFSNIYIPYLYENNNLSMHMFFRDHTLSDKIGFVYSHMNYKDAVLDFLNSLKAIESQSDPKSIVSVILDGENAWEYYDNNGYDFLNYLYDSLQKNESVEIVTHDEYLGLKEAKELKFSKIWPGSWIGANFNIWIGDDEDNKAWDLLNEARRCLSTNKASINQLYKAQGSDWNWWYGNDHSSTDDVLFDNLFRNILIKAYMLDKKTPPQELYMPIKKRLSTLESKSPISFINPKIDGVVSSYFEWTGAGEFVELESAMSVSDRIIKKIYYGFNENDIFLRIDFNNLKSNILDQYTIYVEIFDNIKTSLSLSNKESYIKRFDRNSKVIAQDKFFDYAINKILELKISKDFLGVHEKEKVFFYINIEHENKTIERFPTNKDILIEIPSKNFESENWFV
;
A
#
# COMPACT_ATOMS: atom_id res chain seq x y z
N MET A 1 4.24 -22.76 36.06
CA MET A 1 4.22 -23.56 34.84
C MET A 1 4.56 -22.61 33.72
N GLU A 2 5.85 -22.34 33.56
CA GLU A 2 6.35 -21.63 32.40
C GLU A 2 6.29 -22.63 31.25
N GLU A 3 5.45 -22.34 30.26
CA GLU A 3 5.32 -23.17 29.07
C GLU A 3 6.65 -23.20 28.32
N ASN A 4 7.17 -24.41 28.13
CA ASN A 4 8.25 -24.70 27.20
C ASN A 4 7.83 -24.21 25.81
N ILE A 5 8.30 -23.04 25.40
CA ILE A 5 8.37 -22.68 23.99
C ILE A 5 9.40 -23.62 23.38
N SER A 6 8.92 -24.74 22.85
CA SER A 6 9.70 -25.71 22.10
C SER A 6 10.43 -24.97 20.98
N VAL A 7 11.75 -24.83 21.11
CA VAL A 7 12.59 -24.39 20.00
C VAL A 7 12.48 -25.49 18.93
N ALA A 8 11.82 -25.17 17.82
CA ALA A 8 11.64 -26.11 16.73
C ALA A 8 12.99 -26.75 16.35
N GLY A 9 13.06 -28.07 16.42
CA GLY A 9 14.28 -28.82 16.11
C GLY A 9 14.67 -28.63 14.64
N GLU A 10 15.93 -28.88 14.30
CA GLU A 10 16.41 -28.76 12.91
C GLU A 10 15.63 -29.70 11.97
N GLU A 11 15.23 -30.87 12.46
CA GLU A 11 14.37 -31.81 11.73
C GLU A 11 12.96 -31.25 11.48
N GLU A 12 12.38 -30.52 12.44
CA GLU A 12 11.05 -29.89 12.30
C GLU A 12 11.09 -28.73 11.31
N LYS A 13 12.16 -27.92 11.33
CA LYS A 13 12.39 -26.86 10.34
C LYS A 13 12.54 -27.43 8.94
N GLN A 14 13.34 -28.49 8.79
CA GLN A 14 13.54 -29.14 7.51
C GLN A 14 12.25 -29.79 7.00
N TYR A 15 11.46 -30.39 7.90
CA TYR A 15 10.14 -30.91 7.57
C TYR A 15 9.21 -29.80 7.06
N LEU A 16 9.12 -28.68 7.77
CA LEU A 16 8.29 -27.53 7.37
C LEU A 16 8.72 -26.98 6.00
N LEU A 17 10.01 -26.76 5.80
CA LEU A 17 10.55 -26.28 4.51
C LEU A 17 10.23 -27.25 3.37
N ASN A 18 10.45 -28.55 3.59
CA ASN A 18 10.15 -29.57 2.60
C ASN A 18 8.65 -29.61 2.26
N LYS A 19 7.78 -29.41 3.26
CA LYS A 19 6.33 -29.34 3.04
C LYS A 19 5.92 -28.08 2.28
N GLN A 20 6.47 -26.92 2.60
CA GLN A 20 6.23 -25.69 1.85
C GLN A 20 6.66 -25.84 0.38
N LEU A 21 7.86 -26.38 0.13
CA LEU A 21 8.35 -26.63 -1.22
C LEU A 21 7.47 -27.65 -1.96
N GLN A 22 7.02 -28.71 -1.29
CA GLN A 22 6.10 -29.69 -1.86
C GLN A 22 4.79 -29.04 -2.30
N ILE A 23 4.19 -28.17 -1.47
CA ILE A 23 2.96 -27.45 -1.80
C ILE A 23 3.18 -26.50 -2.98
N LEU A 24 4.25 -25.70 -2.96
CA LEU A 24 4.56 -24.77 -4.06
C LEU A 24 4.73 -25.51 -5.40
N GLN A 25 5.37 -26.68 -5.38
CA GLN A 25 5.53 -27.52 -6.56
C GLN A 25 4.23 -28.13 -7.07
N SER A 26 3.21 -28.31 -6.21
CA SER A 26 1.92 -28.89 -6.60
C SER A 26 0.92 -27.90 -7.17
N ILE A 27 1.09 -26.58 -6.95
CA ILE A 27 0.11 -25.54 -7.36
C ILE A 27 -0.28 -25.67 -8.84
N VAL A 28 0.68 -25.50 -9.77
CA VAL A 28 0.40 -25.55 -11.21
C VAL A 28 -0.10 -26.93 -11.67
N PRO A 29 0.52 -28.06 -11.26
CA PRO A 29 -0.01 -29.39 -11.58
C PRO A 29 -1.46 -29.64 -11.15
N GLU A 30 -1.86 -29.21 -9.95
CA GLU A 30 -3.23 -29.40 -9.46
C GLU A 30 -4.23 -28.55 -10.24
N TYR A 31 -3.92 -27.28 -10.55
CA TYR A 31 -4.78 -26.47 -11.43
C TYR A 31 -4.87 -27.04 -12.85
N LYS A 32 -3.78 -27.57 -13.42
CA LYS A 32 -3.82 -28.28 -14.71
C LYS A 32 -4.76 -29.48 -14.68
N LYS A 33 -4.74 -30.24 -13.58
CA LYS A 33 -5.60 -31.42 -13.40
C LYS A 33 -7.06 -31.00 -13.27
N ALA A 34 -7.37 -30.03 -12.43
CA ALA A 34 -8.71 -29.49 -12.26
C ALA A 34 -9.29 -28.95 -13.58
N TYR A 35 -8.49 -28.19 -14.35
CA TYR A 35 -8.92 -27.69 -15.65
C TYR A 35 -9.20 -28.82 -16.65
N LYS A 36 -8.33 -29.84 -16.72
CA LYS A 36 -8.53 -31.01 -17.61
C LYS A 36 -9.78 -31.84 -17.25
N ASN A 37 -10.15 -31.86 -15.98
CA ASN A 37 -11.36 -32.52 -15.50
C ASN A 37 -12.64 -31.72 -15.81
N GLY A 38 -12.52 -30.44 -16.16
CA GLY A 38 -13.66 -29.52 -16.28
C GLY A 38 -14.12 -28.92 -14.94
N ASP A 39 -13.36 -29.12 -13.86
CA ASP A 39 -13.72 -28.65 -12.51
C ASP A 39 -13.60 -27.11 -12.39
N ILE A 40 -12.76 -26.49 -13.24
CA ILE A 40 -12.50 -25.05 -13.24
C ILE A 40 -12.39 -24.51 -14.66
N CYS A 41 -12.61 -23.20 -14.81
CA CYS A 41 -12.21 -22.42 -15.97
C CYS A 41 -10.98 -21.57 -15.63
N LEU A 42 -10.04 -21.44 -16.56
CA LEU A 42 -8.84 -20.62 -16.38
C LEU A 42 -9.02 -19.27 -17.08
N THR A 43 -8.85 -18.20 -16.32
CA THR A 43 -8.75 -16.83 -16.82
C THR A 43 -7.34 -16.29 -16.63
N THR A 44 -7.04 -15.13 -17.21
CA THR A 44 -5.81 -14.39 -16.93
C THR A 44 -6.12 -12.93 -16.67
N THR A 45 -5.15 -12.19 -16.16
CA THR A 45 -5.17 -10.74 -16.00
C THR A 45 -4.02 -10.10 -16.81
N PRO A 46 -4.05 -8.80 -17.16
CA PRO A 46 -2.92 -8.10 -17.77
C PRO A 46 -1.58 -8.36 -17.04
N PHE A 47 -0.48 -8.51 -17.78
CA PHE A 47 0.72 -9.20 -17.30
C PHE A 47 1.37 -8.65 -16.01
N TYR A 48 1.49 -7.33 -15.89
CA TYR A 48 1.92 -6.68 -14.63
C TYR A 48 0.77 -5.95 -13.94
N HIS A 49 -0.46 -6.40 -14.17
CA HIS A 49 -1.68 -5.86 -13.57
C HIS A 49 -1.94 -4.34 -13.75
N PRO A 50 -1.70 -3.70 -14.92
CA PRO A 50 -2.04 -2.30 -15.11
C PRO A 50 -3.55 -2.03 -15.27
N ILE A 51 -3.99 -0.82 -14.89
CA ILE A 51 -5.31 -0.30 -15.25
C ILE A 51 -5.35 0.00 -16.76
N LEU A 52 -5.83 -0.97 -17.55
CA LEU A 52 -5.81 -0.90 -19.02
C LEU A 52 -6.40 0.39 -19.61
N PRO A 53 -7.58 0.89 -19.15
CA PRO A 53 -8.11 2.15 -19.65
C PRO A 53 -7.13 3.32 -19.54
N LEU A 54 -6.40 3.42 -18.41
CA LEU A 54 -5.46 4.52 -18.15
C LEU A 54 -4.16 4.41 -18.97
N LEU A 55 -3.72 3.20 -19.32
CA LEU A 55 -2.60 3.02 -20.25
C LEU A 55 -2.95 3.43 -21.68
N ILE A 56 -4.19 3.14 -22.11
CA ILE A 56 -4.65 3.50 -23.46
C ILE A 56 -4.83 5.01 -23.58
N ASP A 57 -5.54 5.61 -22.62
CA ASP A 57 -5.71 7.06 -22.52
C ASP A 57 -6.08 7.45 -21.09
N SER A 58 -5.14 8.04 -20.34
CA SER A 58 -5.38 8.49 -18.96
C SER A 58 -6.51 9.51 -18.82
N ASP A 59 -6.83 10.26 -19.88
CA ASP A 59 -7.90 11.26 -19.82
C ASP A 59 -9.29 10.63 -19.71
N ILE A 60 -9.42 9.31 -19.97
CA ILE A 60 -10.68 8.58 -19.82
C ILE A 60 -11.28 8.70 -18.41
N ALA A 61 -10.45 8.95 -17.39
CA ALA A 61 -10.91 9.14 -16.02
C ALA A 61 -11.86 10.34 -15.84
N GLN A 62 -11.78 11.35 -16.71
CA GLN A 62 -12.72 12.48 -16.71
C GLN A 62 -14.16 12.08 -17.05
N VAL A 63 -14.37 10.96 -17.74
CA VAL A 63 -15.72 10.50 -18.07
C VAL A 63 -16.44 10.04 -16.80
N SER A 64 -15.76 9.27 -15.94
CA SER A 64 -16.31 8.82 -14.66
C SER A 64 -16.25 9.87 -13.55
N ASN A 65 -15.33 10.84 -13.65
CA ASN A 65 -15.17 11.93 -12.70
C ASN A 65 -14.76 13.24 -13.41
N PRO A 66 -15.71 14.07 -13.85
CA PRO A 66 -15.41 15.28 -14.63
C PRO A 66 -14.55 16.34 -13.92
N ASN A 67 -14.48 16.30 -12.59
CA ASN A 67 -13.73 17.27 -11.78
C ASN A 67 -12.34 16.76 -11.37
N ILE A 68 -11.95 15.56 -11.84
CA ILE A 68 -10.67 14.96 -11.49
C ILE A 68 -9.51 15.81 -12.02
N LYS A 69 -8.48 15.99 -11.19
CA LYS A 69 -7.23 16.62 -11.61
C LYS A 69 -6.38 15.56 -12.28
N LEU A 70 -6.06 15.74 -13.56
CA LEU A 70 -5.27 14.78 -14.32
C LEU A 70 -3.78 15.13 -14.33
N PRO A 71 -2.89 14.11 -14.46
CA PRO A 71 -1.49 14.31 -14.78
C PRO A 71 -1.32 14.70 -16.26
N LYS A 72 -0.09 14.80 -16.74
CA LYS A 72 0.15 14.86 -18.19
C LYS A 72 -0.37 13.59 -18.84
N LYS A 73 -1.17 13.75 -19.89
CA LYS A 73 -1.78 12.65 -20.66
C LYS A 73 -0.78 11.53 -20.93
N PHE A 74 -1.11 10.34 -20.44
CA PHE A 74 -0.44 9.08 -20.74
C PHE A 74 -1.31 8.31 -21.74
N SER A 75 -0.77 7.96 -22.91
CA SER A 75 -1.54 7.29 -23.96
C SER A 75 -0.64 6.41 -24.82
N TYR A 76 -0.51 5.16 -24.41
CA TYR A 76 0.36 4.15 -25.03
C TYR A 76 -0.42 2.84 -25.17
N LYS A 77 -1.35 2.80 -26.13
CA LYS A 77 -2.18 1.62 -26.44
C LYS A 77 -1.35 0.36 -26.73
N GLU A 78 -0.16 0.51 -27.28
CA GLU A 78 0.75 -0.60 -27.55
C GLU A 78 1.27 -1.27 -26.27
N ASP A 79 1.43 -0.52 -25.18
CA ASP A 79 1.83 -1.07 -23.89
C ASP A 79 0.69 -1.91 -23.30
N ALA A 80 -0.54 -1.39 -23.34
CA ALA A 80 -1.75 -2.15 -22.97
C ALA A 80 -1.88 -3.45 -23.80
N LYS A 81 -1.66 -3.38 -25.12
CA LYS A 81 -1.69 -4.55 -26.01
C LYS A 81 -0.63 -5.58 -25.64
N TRP A 82 0.56 -5.12 -25.27
CA TRP A 82 1.65 -5.99 -24.81
C TRP A 82 1.25 -6.73 -23.53
N HIS A 83 0.68 -6.06 -22.53
CA HIS A 83 0.25 -6.70 -21.28
C HIS A 83 -0.81 -7.77 -21.51
N ILE A 84 -1.80 -7.48 -22.37
CA ILE A 84 -2.89 -8.42 -22.70
C ILE A 84 -2.33 -9.64 -23.44
N SER A 85 -1.55 -9.41 -24.50
CA SER A 85 -1.01 -10.49 -25.35
C SER A 85 0.01 -11.34 -24.60
N THR A 86 0.87 -10.73 -23.79
CA THR A 86 1.92 -11.43 -23.02
C THR A 86 1.30 -12.28 -21.92
N ALA A 87 0.28 -11.77 -21.22
CA ALA A 87 -0.45 -12.55 -20.23
C ALA A 87 -1.09 -13.81 -20.82
N LYS A 88 -1.80 -13.65 -21.95
CA LYS A 88 -2.40 -14.79 -22.66
C LYS A 88 -1.34 -15.83 -23.03
N GLN A 89 -0.28 -15.42 -23.73
CA GLN A 89 0.80 -16.33 -24.13
C GLN A 89 1.51 -17.00 -22.95
N TYR A 90 1.70 -16.26 -21.86
CA TYR A 90 2.32 -16.78 -20.65
C TYR A 90 1.46 -17.89 -20.03
N MET A 91 0.17 -17.62 -19.82
CA MET A 91 -0.76 -18.58 -19.23
C MET A 91 -0.98 -19.79 -20.15
N GLU A 92 -1.16 -19.57 -21.46
CA GLU A 92 -1.32 -20.68 -22.42
C GLU A 92 -0.10 -21.60 -22.45
N ARG A 93 1.12 -21.04 -22.32
CA ARG A 93 2.35 -21.84 -22.22
C ARG A 93 2.44 -22.60 -20.90
N ILE A 94 2.12 -21.97 -19.77
CA ILE A 94 2.23 -22.60 -18.45
C ILE A 94 1.20 -23.72 -18.31
N PHE A 95 -0.04 -23.49 -18.73
CA PHE A 95 -1.17 -24.42 -18.58
C PHE A 95 -1.37 -25.35 -19.78
N GLU A 96 -0.64 -25.14 -20.89
CA GLU A 96 -0.74 -25.92 -22.13
C GLU A 96 -2.19 -26.00 -22.66
N SER A 97 -2.94 -24.92 -22.44
CA SER A 97 -4.38 -24.82 -22.67
C SER A 97 -4.72 -23.42 -23.15
N LYS A 98 -5.78 -23.28 -23.94
CA LYS A 98 -6.22 -21.99 -24.46
C LYS A 98 -6.86 -21.16 -23.34
N ILE A 99 -6.57 -19.85 -23.30
CA ILE A 99 -7.12 -18.95 -22.28
C ILE A 99 -8.07 -17.96 -22.96
N ASP A 100 -9.37 -18.15 -22.76
CA ASP A 100 -10.42 -17.38 -23.43
C ASP A 100 -11.06 -16.31 -22.53
N GLY A 101 -10.83 -16.36 -21.21
CA GLY A 101 -11.32 -15.38 -20.25
C GLY A 101 -10.25 -14.40 -19.73
N MET A 102 -10.64 -13.14 -19.53
CA MET A 102 -9.81 -12.14 -18.87
C MET A 102 -10.51 -11.51 -17.67
N TRP A 103 -9.80 -11.40 -16.55
CA TRP A 103 -10.08 -10.43 -15.49
C TRP A 103 -9.26 -9.16 -15.78
N PRO A 104 -9.87 -8.07 -16.28
CA PRO A 104 -9.19 -6.79 -16.37
C PRO A 104 -8.77 -6.38 -14.96
N SER A 105 -7.56 -5.82 -14.79
CA SER A 105 -7.07 -5.41 -13.48
C SER A 105 -8.09 -4.52 -12.78
N GLU A 106 -8.46 -4.88 -11.55
CA GLU A 106 -9.46 -4.15 -10.75
C GLU A 106 -10.85 -4.08 -11.42
N GLY A 107 -11.19 -5.05 -12.27
CA GLY A 107 -12.40 -5.01 -13.10
C GLY A 107 -12.45 -3.79 -14.02
N SER A 108 -11.32 -3.16 -14.33
CA SER A 108 -11.25 -1.87 -15.02
C SER A 108 -11.53 -1.97 -16.51
N VAL A 109 -12.54 -1.24 -16.97
CA VAL A 109 -13.04 -1.30 -18.35
C VAL A 109 -13.28 0.08 -18.95
N SER A 110 -13.21 0.14 -20.28
CA SER A 110 -13.63 1.24 -21.15
C SER A 110 -13.87 0.66 -22.55
N ASP A 111 -14.54 1.39 -23.45
CA ASP A 111 -14.78 0.89 -24.81
C ASP A 111 -13.48 0.50 -25.53
N ASP A 112 -12.44 1.33 -25.43
CA ASP A 112 -11.14 1.04 -26.04
C ASP A 112 -10.43 -0.16 -25.40
N ALA A 113 -10.55 -0.34 -24.08
CA ALA A 113 -9.99 -1.48 -23.39
C ALA A 113 -10.70 -2.78 -23.80
N LEU A 114 -12.04 -2.80 -23.84
CA LEU A 114 -12.81 -3.97 -24.28
C LEU A 114 -12.51 -4.33 -25.74
N CYS A 115 -12.44 -3.33 -26.63
CA CYS A 115 -12.04 -3.54 -28.01
C CYS A 115 -10.64 -4.17 -28.10
N LEU A 116 -9.68 -3.68 -27.32
CA LEU A 116 -8.31 -4.20 -27.34
C LEU A 116 -8.19 -5.62 -26.78
N ILE A 117 -8.95 -5.94 -25.73
CA ILE A 117 -9.04 -7.30 -25.16
C ILE A 117 -9.64 -8.26 -26.22
N ALA A 118 -10.74 -7.87 -26.87
CA ALA A 118 -11.35 -8.66 -27.94
C ALA A 118 -10.42 -8.83 -29.16
N GLU A 119 -9.68 -7.79 -29.55
CA GLU A 119 -8.67 -7.84 -30.62
C GLU A 119 -7.57 -8.87 -30.31
N CYS A 120 -7.21 -9.05 -29.03
CA CYS A 120 -6.25 -10.05 -28.58
C CYS A 120 -6.85 -11.48 -28.48
N GLY A 121 -8.10 -11.65 -28.90
CA GLY A 121 -8.75 -12.96 -29.07
C GLY A 121 -9.34 -13.54 -27.79
N PHE A 122 -9.59 -12.72 -26.76
CA PHE A 122 -10.42 -13.13 -25.61
C PHE A 122 -11.89 -13.24 -26.01
N LYS A 123 -12.63 -14.10 -25.33
CA LYS A 123 -14.05 -14.41 -25.59
C LYS A 123 -14.96 -13.87 -24.52
N PHE A 124 -14.48 -13.75 -23.29
CA PHE A 124 -15.23 -13.13 -22.22
C PHE A 124 -14.34 -12.35 -21.25
N ALA A 125 -14.96 -11.40 -20.56
CA ALA A 125 -14.36 -10.68 -19.46
C ALA A 125 -15.39 -10.36 -18.37
N PHE A 126 -14.89 -9.86 -17.24
CA PHE A 126 -15.67 -9.57 -16.04
C PHE A 126 -15.49 -8.12 -15.61
N THR A 127 -16.51 -7.56 -14.97
CA THR A 127 -16.43 -6.29 -14.24
C THR A 127 -17.56 -6.19 -13.21
N ASP A 128 -17.72 -5.04 -12.56
CA ASP A 128 -18.70 -4.82 -11.50
C ASP A 128 -20.09 -4.42 -12.00
N GLU A 129 -21.13 -4.78 -11.24
CA GLU A 129 -22.51 -4.41 -11.55
C GLU A 129 -22.74 -2.90 -11.70
N GLN A 130 -22.00 -2.06 -10.97
CA GLN A 130 -22.21 -0.61 -11.06
C GLN A 130 -21.81 -0.06 -12.43
N ILE A 131 -20.86 -0.71 -13.11
CA ILE A 131 -20.46 -0.35 -14.47
C ILE A 131 -21.62 -0.56 -15.46
N ILE A 132 -22.29 -1.71 -15.41
CA ILE A 132 -23.40 -2.00 -16.34
C ILE A 132 -24.64 -1.16 -16.00
N LYS A 133 -24.87 -0.88 -14.71
CA LYS A 133 -25.88 0.07 -14.23
C LYS A 133 -25.65 1.47 -14.79
N ASN A 134 -24.43 1.99 -14.69
CA ASN A 134 -24.07 3.29 -15.26
C ASN A 134 -24.11 3.31 -16.79
N SER A 135 -23.99 2.14 -17.43
CA SER A 135 -24.14 1.97 -18.88
C SER A 135 -25.62 1.95 -19.32
N GLY A 136 -26.57 2.02 -18.38
CA GLY A 136 -28.01 2.15 -18.66
C GLY A 136 -28.81 0.84 -18.58
N PHE A 137 -28.25 -0.22 -17.98
CA PHE A 137 -28.91 -1.52 -17.86
C PHE A 137 -29.10 -1.90 -16.39
N SER A 138 -30.17 -2.65 -16.05
CA SER A 138 -30.47 -2.99 -14.65
C SER A 138 -30.22 -4.45 -14.28
N ASN A 139 -30.23 -5.37 -15.24
CA ASN A 139 -30.11 -6.80 -14.98
C ASN A 139 -28.65 -7.24 -15.05
N ILE A 140 -28.11 -7.83 -13.98
CA ILE A 140 -26.74 -8.37 -13.97
C ILE A 140 -26.69 -9.89 -14.11
N TYR A 141 -27.86 -10.56 -14.09
CA TYR A 141 -27.96 -12.01 -14.04
C TYR A 141 -28.09 -12.67 -15.41
N ILE A 142 -27.54 -12.01 -16.43
CA ILE A 142 -27.47 -12.47 -17.82
C ILE A 142 -26.13 -12.04 -18.42
N PRO A 143 -25.57 -12.79 -19.38
CA PRO A 143 -24.42 -12.32 -20.13
C PRO A 143 -24.81 -11.15 -21.04
N TYR A 144 -23.84 -10.27 -21.27
CA TYR A 144 -23.95 -9.22 -22.26
C TYR A 144 -22.97 -9.44 -23.40
N LEU A 145 -23.41 -9.31 -24.64
CA LEU A 145 -22.53 -9.33 -25.80
C LEU A 145 -22.12 -7.89 -26.13
N TYR A 146 -20.86 -7.55 -25.82
CA TYR A 146 -20.26 -6.30 -26.27
C TYR A 146 -19.97 -6.41 -27.77
N GLU A 147 -20.45 -5.47 -28.58
CA GLU A 147 -20.19 -5.40 -30.02
C GLU A 147 -19.71 -4.00 -30.41
N ASN A 148 -18.46 -3.89 -30.86
CA ASN A 148 -17.88 -2.64 -31.34
C ASN A 148 -16.76 -2.94 -32.37
N ASN A 149 -16.62 -2.12 -33.41
CA ASN A 149 -15.58 -2.25 -34.44
C ASN A 149 -15.43 -3.66 -35.07
N ASN A 150 -16.54 -4.36 -35.33
CA ASN A 150 -16.57 -5.76 -35.80
C ASN A 150 -15.90 -6.79 -34.87
N LEU A 151 -15.66 -6.40 -33.61
CA LEU A 151 -15.22 -7.27 -32.54
C LEU A 151 -16.40 -7.54 -31.62
N SER A 152 -16.39 -8.72 -31.00
CA SER A 152 -17.37 -9.07 -29.99
C SER A 152 -16.76 -9.85 -28.83
N MET A 153 -17.32 -9.66 -27.65
CA MET A 153 -16.87 -10.31 -26.42
C MET A 153 -18.02 -10.38 -25.42
N HIS A 154 -18.17 -11.50 -24.71
CA HIS A 154 -19.14 -11.65 -23.64
C HIS A 154 -18.67 -10.96 -22.36
N MET A 155 -19.59 -10.33 -21.65
CA MET A 155 -19.35 -9.64 -20.39
C MET A 155 -20.25 -10.23 -19.31
N PHE A 156 -19.65 -10.51 -18.17
CA PHE A 156 -20.34 -10.95 -16.96
C PHE A 156 -20.10 -9.91 -15.85
N PHE A 157 -21.12 -9.70 -15.02
CA PHE A 157 -21.13 -8.64 -14.02
C PHE A 157 -21.25 -9.23 -12.63
N ARG A 158 -20.32 -8.82 -11.76
CA ARG A 158 -20.26 -9.20 -10.35
C ARG A 158 -21.55 -8.84 -9.62
N ASP A 159 -22.14 -9.79 -8.91
CA ASP A 159 -23.07 -9.49 -7.82
C ASP A 159 -22.25 -8.98 -6.64
N HIS A 160 -22.20 -7.65 -6.51
CA HIS A 160 -21.38 -6.98 -5.50
C HIS A 160 -21.77 -7.41 -4.09
N THR A 161 -23.07 -7.50 -3.80
CA THR A 161 -23.57 -7.80 -2.46
C THR A 161 -23.22 -9.23 -2.05
N LEU A 162 -23.47 -10.21 -2.92
CA LEU A 162 -23.11 -11.60 -2.63
C LEU A 162 -21.60 -11.79 -2.50
N SER A 163 -20.83 -11.14 -3.37
CA SER A 163 -19.38 -11.24 -3.36
C SER A 163 -18.78 -10.65 -2.07
N ASP A 164 -19.25 -9.47 -1.66
CA ASP A 164 -18.79 -8.80 -0.42
C ASP A 164 -19.23 -9.55 0.84
N LYS A 165 -20.38 -10.24 0.83
CA LYS A 165 -20.76 -11.07 1.96
C LYS A 165 -19.72 -12.16 2.22
N ILE A 166 -19.24 -12.83 1.18
CA ILE A 166 -18.14 -13.81 1.30
C ILE A 166 -16.84 -13.11 1.72
N GLY A 167 -16.52 -11.97 1.12
CA GLY A 167 -15.29 -11.24 1.38
C GLY A 167 -15.16 -10.71 2.82
N PHE A 168 -16.24 -10.16 3.37
CA PHE A 168 -16.17 -9.26 4.54
C PHE A 168 -17.19 -9.53 5.64
N VAL A 169 -18.22 -10.34 5.41
CA VAL A 169 -19.33 -10.53 6.37
C VAL A 169 -19.31 -11.93 6.98
N TYR A 170 -19.26 -12.96 6.15
CA TYR A 170 -19.45 -14.35 6.56
C TYR A 170 -18.31 -14.92 7.41
N SER A 171 -17.12 -14.29 7.39
CA SER A 171 -16.02 -14.62 8.31
C SER A 171 -16.39 -14.41 9.78
N HIS A 172 -17.36 -13.53 10.07
CA HIS A 172 -17.84 -13.25 11.42
C HIS A 172 -19.05 -14.10 11.83
N MET A 173 -19.44 -15.08 11.02
CA MET A 173 -20.61 -15.94 11.23
C MET A 173 -20.22 -17.40 11.43
N ASN A 174 -21.13 -18.20 11.99
CA ASN A 174 -21.00 -19.64 11.86
C ASN A 174 -21.13 -20.03 10.37
N TYR A 175 -20.20 -20.83 9.86
CA TYR A 175 -20.15 -21.15 8.43
C TYR A 175 -21.43 -21.78 7.88
N LYS A 176 -22.20 -22.54 8.70
CA LYS A 176 -23.47 -23.14 8.24
C LYS A 176 -24.56 -22.09 8.08
N ASP A 177 -24.61 -21.11 8.98
CA ASP A 177 -25.56 -20.00 8.91
C ASP A 177 -25.21 -19.06 7.75
N ALA A 178 -23.91 -18.83 7.51
CA ALA A 178 -23.42 -18.08 6.36
C ALA A 178 -23.83 -18.73 5.03
N VAL A 179 -23.63 -20.05 4.88
CA VAL A 179 -24.08 -20.80 3.69
C VAL A 179 -25.60 -20.76 3.54
N LEU A 180 -26.36 -20.87 4.64
CA LEU A 180 -27.82 -20.75 4.57
C LEU A 180 -28.26 -19.36 4.08
N ASP A 181 -27.64 -18.28 4.56
CA ASP A 181 -27.89 -16.91 4.08
C ASP A 181 -27.55 -16.76 2.58
N PHE A 182 -26.44 -17.35 2.14
CA PHE A 182 -26.04 -17.34 0.73
C PHE A 182 -27.08 -18.03 -0.16
N LEU A 183 -27.54 -19.23 0.23
CA LEU A 183 -28.57 -19.97 -0.51
C LEU A 183 -29.91 -19.22 -0.53
N ASN A 184 -30.29 -18.58 0.57
CA ASN A 184 -31.50 -17.76 0.61
C ASN A 184 -31.39 -16.54 -0.32
N SER A 185 -30.20 -15.95 -0.43
CA SER A 185 -29.93 -14.86 -1.36
C SER A 185 -30.06 -15.34 -2.81
N LEU A 186 -29.51 -16.51 -3.16
CA LEU A 186 -29.72 -17.12 -4.49
C LEU A 186 -31.19 -17.40 -4.80
N LYS A 187 -31.95 -17.91 -3.83
CA LYS A 187 -33.39 -18.15 -3.99
C LYS A 187 -34.18 -16.85 -4.22
N ALA A 188 -33.79 -15.77 -3.57
CA ALA A 188 -34.38 -14.46 -3.80
C ALA A 188 -34.11 -13.96 -5.22
N ILE A 189 -32.87 -14.14 -5.70
CA ILE A 189 -32.48 -13.82 -7.08
C ILE A 189 -33.28 -14.66 -8.09
N GLU A 190 -33.36 -15.98 -7.89
CA GLU A 190 -34.13 -16.91 -8.72
C GLU A 190 -35.59 -16.45 -8.87
N SER A 191 -36.23 -16.04 -7.76
CA SER A 191 -37.64 -15.60 -7.76
C SER A 191 -37.92 -14.34 -8.59
N GLN A 192 -36.88 -13.57 -8.92
CA GLN A 192 -36.96 -12.31 -9.65
C GLN A 192 -36.29 -12.39 -11.04
N SER A 193 -35.68 -13.52 -11.36
CA SER A 193 -34.88 -13.71 -12.56
C SER A 193 -35.59 -14.62 -13.56
N ASP A 194 -35.17 -14.53 -14.82
CA ASP A 194 -35.62 -15.46 -15.85
C ASP A 194 -34.98 -16.84 -15.65
N PRO A 195 -35.62 -17.93 -16.13
CA PRO A 195 -34.96 -19.23 -16.19
C PRO A 195 -33.61 -19.16 -16.90
N LYS A 196 -32.61 -19.88 -16.37
CA LYS A 196 -31.22 -19.91 -16.87
C LYS A 196 -30.46 -18.58 -16.72
N SER A 197 -30.85 -17.76 -15.76
CA SER A 197 -30.01 -16.66 -15.29
C SER A 197 -28.69 -17.16 -14.70
N ILE A 198 -27.65 -16.33 -14.79
CA ILE A 198 -26.31 -16.61 -14.26
C ILE A 198 -26.00 -15.62 -13.14
N VAL A 199 -25.51 -16.11 -12.01
CA VAL A 199 -25.06 -15.26 -10.88
C VAL A 199 -23.54 -15.31 -10.82
N SER A 200 -22.88 -14.18 -11.04
CA SER A 200 -21.42 -14.10 -11.00
C SER A 200 -20.96 -13.59 -9.63
N VAL A 201 -20.34 -14.46 -8.83
CA VAL A 201 -19.75 -14.10 -7.53
C VAL A 201 -18.24 -13.99 -7.72
N ILE A 202 -17.70 -12.77 -7.60
CA ILE A 202 -16.32 -12.46 -7.97
C ILE A 202 -15.66 -11.69 -6.81
N LEU A 203 -14.55 -12.18 -6.30
CA LEU A 203 -13.82 -11.61 -5.18
C LEU A 203 -12.34 -11.99 -5.28
N ASP A 204 -11.49 -11.28 -4.54
CA ASP A 204 -10.08 -11.61 -4.44
C ASP A 204 -9.86 -12.99 -3.82
N GLY A 205 -8.82 -13.67 -4.30
CA GLY A 205 -8.53 -15.06 -3.95
C GLY A 205 -7.85 -15.24 -2.60
N GLU A 206 -7.34 -14.16 -2.01
CA GLU A 206 -6.51 -14.18 -0.81
C GLU A 206 -7.18 -13.49 0.39
N ASN A 207 -7.94 -12.41 0.15
CA ASN A 207 -8.34 -11.48 1.20
C ASN A 207 -9.31 -12.08 2.24
N ALA A 208 -10.21 -12.97 1.82
CA ALA A 208 -11.27 -13.44 2.72
C ALA A 208 -10.77 -14.49 3.72
N TRP A 209 -9.91 -15.42 3.28
CA TRP A 209 -9.81 -16.74 3.91
C TRP A 209 -9.12 -16.76 5.26
N GLU A 210 -8.14 -15.86 5.50
CA GLU A 210 -7.43 -15.76 6.77
C GLU A 210 -8.34 -15.39 7.96
N TYR A 211 -9.49 -14.79 7.68
CA TYR A 211 -10.48 -14.39 8.68
C TYR A 211 -11.50 -15.48 9.01
N TYR A 212 -11.58 -16.56 8.21
CA TYR A 212 -12.46 -17.68 8.48
C TYR A 212 -11.77 -18.73 9.33
N ASP A 213 -12.55 -19.41 10.17
CA ASP A 213 -12.10 -20.63 10.85
C ASP A 213 -11.50 -21.62 9.83
N ASN A 214 -10.34 -22.18 10.20
CA ASN A 214 -9.62 -23.17 9.37
C ASN A 214 -9.35 -22.67 7.93
N ASN A 215 -9.04 -21.37 7.78
CA ASN A 215 -8.76 -20.71 6.51
C ASN A 215 -9.86 -20.90 5.46
N GLY A 216 -11.13 -20.89 5.88
CA GLY A 216 -12.29 -21.02 4.99
C GLY A 216 -12.59 -22.44 4.50
N TYR A 217 -11.78 -23.44 4.88
CA TYR A 217 -11.94 -24.82 4.42
C TYR A 217 -13.33 -25.39 4.73
N ASP A 218 -13.83 -25.20 5.97
CA ASP A 218 -15.12 -25.73 6.38
C ASP A 218 -16.28 -25.01 5.69
N PHE A 219 -16.17 -23.69 5.49
CA PHE A 219 -17.15 -22.89 4.76
C PHE A 219 -17.23 -23.32 3.29
N LEU A 220 -16.10 -23.38 2.58
CA LEU A 220 -16.06 -23.71 1.15
C LEU A 220 -16.60 -25.11 0.89
N ASN A 221 -16.17 -26.12 1.66
CA ASN A 221 -16.68 -27.48 1.49
C ASN A 221 -18.19 -27.55 1.74
N TYR A 222 -18.68 -26.91 2.81
CA TYR A 222 -20.11 -26.91 3.10
C TYR A 222 -20.92 -26.16 2.04
N LEU A 223 -20.40 -25.03 1.52
CA LEU A 223 -21.01 -24.26 0.45
C LEU A 223 -21.14 -25.07 -0.84
N TYR A 224 -20.04 -25.66 -1.32
CA TYR A 224 -20.05 -26.46 -2.55
C TYR A 224 -20.95 -27.70 -2.41
N ASP A 225 -20.91 -28.39 -1.27
CA ASP A 225 -21.81 -29.51 -0.98
C ASP A 225 -23.28 -29.11 -1.02
N SER A 226 -23.60 -27.94 -0.45
CA SER A 226 -24.97 -27.42 -0.42
C SER A 226 -25.44 -26.99 -1.81
N LEU A 227 -24.58 -26.38 -2.61
CA LEU A 227 -24.90 -25.98 -3.99
C LEU A 227 -25.11 -27.18 -4.89
N GLN A 228 -24.25 -28.21 -4.82
CA GLN A 228 -24.39 -29.43 -5.62
C GLN A 228 -25.69 -30.21 -5.33
N LYS A 229 -26.20 -30.13 -4.11
CA LYS A 229 -27.46 -30.79 -3.70
C LYS A 229 -28.70 -29.96 -4.04
N ASN A 230 -28.54 -28.72 -4.51
CA ASN A 230 -29.65 -27.84 -4.81
C ASN A 230 -30.17 -28.07 -6.24
N GLU A 231 -31.44 -28.43 -6.40
CA GLU A 231 -32.04 -28.71 -7.71
C GLU A 231 -32.27 -27.45 -8.57
N SER A 232 -32.32 -26.26 -7.94
CA SER A 232 -32.55 -24.97 -8.60
C SER A 232 -31.26 -24.27 -9.05
N VAL A 233 -30.10 -24.74 -8.61
CA VAL A 233 -28.81 -24.08 -8.86
C VAL A 233 -27.85 -25.06 -9.51
N GLU A 234 -27.23 -24.63 -10.60
CA GLU A 234 -26.19 -25.39 -11.28
C GLU A 234 -24.88 -24.60 -11.20
N ILE A 235 -23.80 -25.25 -10.77
CA ILE A 235 -22.45 -24.68 -10.83
C ILE A 235 -21.92 -24.97 -12.23
N VAL A 236 -21.68 -23.92 -13.01
CA VAL A 236 -21.20 -24.03 -14.39
C VAL A 236 -20.01 -23.13 -14.61
N THR A 237 -19.14 -23.53 -15.53
CA THR A 237 -18.13 -22.64 -16.11
C THR A 237 -18.76 -21.69 -17.12
N HIS A 238 -18.10 -20.57 -17.38
CA HIS A 238 -18.56 -19.60 -18.39
C HIS A 238 -18.62 -20.22 -19.79
N ASP A 239 -17.68 -21.11 -20.13
CA ASP A 239 -17.66 -21.80 -21.42
C ASP A 239 -18.86 -22.75 -21.56
N GLU A 240 -19.23 -23.47 -20.50
CA GLU A 240 -20.44 -24.31 -20.49
C GLU A 240 -21.71 -23.47 -20.63
N TYR A 241 -21.79 -22.36 -19.90
CA TYR A 241 -22.94 -21.45 -19.96
C TYR A 241 -23.11 -20.85 -21.36
N LEU A 242 -22.02 -20.36 -21.98
CA LEU A 242 -22.04 -19.80 -23.33
C LEU A 242 -22.31 -20.86 -24.41
N GLY A 243 -22.12 -22.14 -24.11
CA GLY A 243 -22.50 -23.26 -24.97
C GLY A 243 -24.00 -23.56 -25.00
N LEU A 244 -24.80 -22.99 -24.09
CA LEU A 244 -26.24 -23.22 -24.01
C LEU A 244 -26.97 -22.52 -25.16
N LYS A 245 -27.68 -23.29 -26.00
CA LYS A 245 -28.48 -22.77 -27.14
C LYS A 245 -29.56 -21.76 -26.75
N GLU A 246 -29.96 -21.76 -25.49
CA GLU A 246 -31.06 -20.95 -24.95
C GLU A 246 -30.55 -19.80 -24.07
N ALA A 247 -29.23 -19.59 -23.99
CA ALA A 247 -28.67 -18.46 -23.26
C ALA A 247 -29.18 -17.15 -23.85
N LYS A 248 -29.91 -16.37 -23.04
CA LYS A 248 -30.31 -15.01 -23.39
C LYS A 248 -29.09 -14.11 -23.24
N GLU A 249 -28.79 -13.33 -24.25
CA GLU A 249 -27.77 -12.27 -24.18
C GLU A 249 -28.38 -10.91 -24.56
N LEU A 250 -27.90 -9.85 -23.92
CA LEU A 250 -28.19 -8.49 -24.33
C LEU A 250 -26.99 -7.88 -25.03
N LYS A 251 -27.24 -7.22 -26.15
CA LYS A 251 -26.22 -6.53 -26.93
C LYS A 251 -26.03 -5.11 -26.44
N PHE A 252 -24.78 -4.68 -26.40
CA PHE A 252 -24.42 -3.29 -26.12
C PHE A 252 -23.12 -2.93 -26.82
N SER A 253 -22.92 -1.64 -27.10
CA SER A 253 -21.76 -1.15 -27.85
C SER A 253 -21.00 -0.04 -27.12
N LYS A 254 -21.46 0.36 -25.94
CA LYS A 254 -20.85 1.38 -25.09
C LYS A 254 -20.86 0.95 -23.64
N ILE A 255 -19.71 1.01 -23.00
CA ILE A 255 -19.56 0.75 -21.57
C ILE A 255 -19.17 2.01 -20.81
N TRP A 256 -19.72 2.18 -19.61
CA TRP A 256 -19.25 3.17 -18.67
C TRP A 256 -17.78 2.87 -18.30
N PRO A 257 -16.86 3.83 -18.45
CA PRO A 257 -15.48 3.59 -18.06
C PRO A 257 -15.34 3.65 -16.54
N GLY A 258 -14.73 2.63 -15.95
CA GLY A 258 -14.49 2.59 -14.50
C GLY A 258 -13.92 1.25 -14.05
N SER A 259 -13.68 1.14 -12.75
CA SER A 259 -13.25 -0.09 -12.07
C SER A 259 -14.37 -0.69 -11.23
N TRP A 260 -14.11 -1.85 -10.64
CA TRP A 260 -15.00 -2.44 -9.65
C TRP A 260 -15.12 -1.64 -8.33
N ILE A 261 -14.24 -0.66 -8.11
CA ILE A 261 -14.28 0.23 -6.96
C ILE A 261 -14.88 1.56 -7.38
N GLY A 262 -16.10 1.83 -6.89
CA GLY A 262 -16.79 3.11 -7.10
C GLY A 262 -17.16 3.44 -8.55
N ALA A 263 -17.06 2.49 -9.49
CA ALA A 263 -17.31 2.69 -10.92
C ALA A 263 -16.53 3.87 -11.53
N ASN A 264 -15.30 4.08 -11.06
CA ASN A 264 -14.38 5.13 -11.51
C ASN A 264 -12.93 4.64 -11.39
N PHE A 265 -11.94 5.52 -11.63
CA PHE A 265 -10.51 5.22 -11.52
C PHE A 265 -9.78 6.00 -10.43
N ASN A 266 -10.51 6.65 -9.52
CA ASN A 266 -9.94 7.64 -8.58
C ASN A 266 -8.84 7.04 -7.68
N ILE A 267 -8.88 5.74 -7.41
CA ILE A 267 -7.85 5.04 -6.62
C ILE A 267 -6.47 5.06 -7.30
N TRP A 268 -6.40 5.19 -8.64
CA TRP A 268 -5.14 5.07 -9.38
C TRP A 268 -4.74 6.33 -10.14
N ILE A 269 -5.56 7.38 -10.14
CA ILE A 269 -5.32 8.65 -10.82
C ILE A 269 -6.19 9.73 -10.20
N GLY A 270 -5.66 10.95 -10.04
CA GLY A 270 -6.45 12.08 -9.53
C GLY A 270 -5.78 12.82 -8.38
N ASP A 271 -5.23 12.08 -7.42
CA ASP A 271 -4.51 12.67 -6.30
C ASP A 271 -3.12 13.18 -6.72
N ASP A 272 -2.56 14.11 -5.94
CA ASP A 272 -1.27 14.74 -6.24
C ASP A 272 -0.14 13.71 -6.38
N GLU A 273 -0.16 12.67 -5.55
CA GLU A 273 0.85 11.60 -5.54
C GLU A 273 0.68 10.68 -6.74
N ASP A 274 -0.55 10.27 -7.05
CA ASP A 274 -0.86 9.49 -8.24
C ASP A 274 -0.39 10.19 -9.50
N ASN A 275 -0.75 11.45 -9.62
CA ASN A 275 -0.45 12.25 -10.79
C ASN A 275 1.06 12.44 -10.95
N LYS A 276 1.80 12.56 -9.83
CA LYS A 276 3.25 12.62 -9.86
C LYS A 276 3.88 11.30 -10.31
N ALA A 277 3.33 10.16 -9.87
CA ALA A 277 3.77 8.85 -10.33
C ALA A 277 3.53 8.66 -11.84
N TRP A 278 2.35 9.04 -12.34
CA TRP A 278 2.04 9.03 -13.77
C TRP A 278 2.95 9.95 -14.59
N ASP A 279 3.23 11.16 -14.10
CA ASP A 279 4.13 12.09 -14.78
C ASP A 279 5.56 11.53 -14.92
N LEU A 280 6.09 10.91 -13.86
CA LEU A 280 7.42 10.27 -13.88
C LEU A 280 7.45 9.04 -14.80
N LEU A 281 6.39 8.24 -14.79
CA LEU A 281 6.22 7.10 -15.69
C LEU A 281 6.15 7.55 -17.16
N ASN A 282 5.39 8.61 -17.45
CA ASN A 282 5.26 9.18 -18.79
C ASN A 282 6.59 9.73 -19.29
N GLU A 283 7.32 10.45 -18.43
CA GLU A 283 8.65 10.95 -18.76
C GLU A 283 9.61 9.81 -19.09
N ALA A 284 9.63 8.75 -18.27
CA ALA A 284 10.41 7.55 -18.55
C ALA A 284 10.00 6.93 -19.91
N ARG A 285 8.71 6.70 -20.16
CA ARG A 285 8.23 6.10 -21.42
C ARG A 285 8.64 6.91 -22.66
N ARG A 286 8.62 8.24 -22.56
CA ARG A 286 9.02 9.16 -23.64
C ARG A 286 10.53 9.20 -23.87
N CYS A 287 11.31 9.15 -22.79
CA CYS A 287 12.76 9.32 -22.85
C CYS A 287 13.49 8.01 -23.21
N LEU A 288 12.98 6.85 -22.82
CA LEU A 288 13.66 5.56 -23.00
C LEU A 288 13.55 5.04 -24.44
N SER A 289 14.58 4.31 -24.89
CA SER A 289 14.60 3.67 -26.20
C SER A 289 13.82 2.34 -26.20
N THR A 290 13.74 1.67 -27.35
CA THR A 290 13.10 0.35 -27.49
C THR A 290 13.96 -0.81 -26.95
N ASN A 291 14.94 -0.53 -26.09
CA ASN A 291 15.72 -1.56 -25.39
C ASN A 291 14.79 -2.45 -24.56
N LYS A 292 14.73 -3.75 -24.88
CA LYS A 292 13.83 -4.72 -24.25
C LYS A 292 13.97 -4.79 -22.73
N ALA A 293 15.19 -4.72 -22.19
CA ALA A 293 15.40 -4.83 -20.75
C ALA A 293 14.90 -3.58 -20.01
N SER A 294 15.12 -2.40 -20.61
CA SER A 294 14.62 -1.12 -20.11
C SER A 294 13.10 -1.06 -20.15
N ILE A 295 12.50 -1.35 -21.32
CA ILE A 295 11.04 -1.39 -21.50
C ILE A 295 10.38 -2.40 -20.55
N ASN A 296 11.00 -3.56 -20.31
CA ASN A 296 10.44 -4.52 -19.34
C ASN A 296 10.43 -3.98 -17.90
N GLN A 297 11.35 -3.10 -17.49
CA GLN A 297 11.22 -2.42 -16.19
C GLN A 297 10.07 -1.42 -16.21
N LEU A 298 9.91 -0.69 -17.31
CA LEU A 298 8.81 0.24 -17.46
C LEU A 298 7.44 -0.45 -17.36
N TYR A 299 7.29 -1.62 -17.97
CA TYR A 299 6.06 -2.42 -17.85
C TYR A 299 5.77 -2.88 -16.41
N LYS A 300 6.80 -3.11 -15.58
CA LYS A 300 6.59 -3.37 -14.15
C LYS A 300 6.08 -2.15 -13.41
N ALA A 301 6.59 -0.96 -13.77
CA ALA A 301 6.14 0.30 -13.17
C ALA A 301 4.73 0.71 -13.60
N GLN A 302 4.12 0.04 -14.58
CA GLN A 302 2.74 0.28 -15.01
C GLN A 302 1.70 -0.46 -14.15
N GLY A 303 2.12 -1.36 -13.25
CA GLY A 303 1.19 -2.11 -12.41
C GLY A 303 0.37 -1.22 -11.48
N SER A 304 -0.90 -1.56 -11.29
CA SER A 304 -1.83 -0.77 -10.47
C SER A 304 -1.43 -0.71 -8.99
N ASP A 305 -0.71 -1.72 -8.50
CA ASP A 305 -0.27 -1.82 -7.10
C ASP A 305 0.53 -0.59 -6.63
N TRP A 306 1.28 0.07 -7.53
CA TRP A 306 2.06 1.25 -7.13
C TRP A 306 1.17 2.42 -6.75
N ASN A 307 0.18 2.71 -7.60
CA ASN A 307 -0.77 3.79 -7.37
C ASN A 307 -1.81 3.45 -6.31
N TRP A 308 -2.09 2.17 -6.06
CA TRP A 308 -2.91 1.75 -4.92
C TRP A 308 -2.44 2.33 -3.58
N TRP A 309 -1.11 2.46 -3.41
CA TRP A 309 -0.49 3.00 -2.19
C TRP A 309 -0.22 4.51 -2.23
N TYR A 310 -0.57 5.21 -3.31
CA TYR A 310 -0.45 6.66 -3.38
C TYR A 310 -1.78 7.34 -3.07
N GLY A 311 -1.73 8.61 -2.69
CA GLY A 311 -2.93 9.37 -2.33
C GLY A 311 -3.40 9.11 -0.90
N ASN A 312 -4.64 9.52 -0.61
CA ASN A 312 -5.20 9.47 0.74
C ASN A 312 -6.11 8.25 1.00
N ASP A 313 -6.41 7.47 -0.03
CA ASP A 313 -7.39 6.38 0.07
C ASP A 313 -6.82 5.19 0.86
N HIS A 314 -5.53 4.88 0.67
CA HIS A 314 -4.89 3.74 1.33
C HIS A 314 -3.49 4.09 1.90
N SER A 315 -3.14 3.37 2.97
CA SER A 315 -1.82 3.47 3.60
C SER A 315 -1.46 2.16 4.27
N SER A 316 -0.16 1.87 4.31
CA SER A 316 0.45 0.73 4.96
C SER A 316 1.67 1.16 5.78
N THR A 317 2.15 0.28 6.65
CA THR A 317 3.44 0.46 7.35
C THR A 317 4.63 0.53 6.39
N ASP A 318 4.47 0.07 5.15
CA ASP A 318 5.51 -0.07 4.14
C ASP A 318 5.39 0.94 2.99
N ASP A 319 4.58 2.01 3.15
CA ASP A 319 4.37 3.04 2.13
C ASP A 319 5.68 3.64 1.59
N VAL A 320 6.66 3.84 2.48
CA VAL A 320 8.00 4.34 2.10
C VAL A 320 8.75 3.31 1.27
N LEU A 321 8.60 2.02 1.57
CA LEU A 321 9.21 0.93 0.81
C LEU A 321 8.58 0.84 -0.57
N PHE A 322 7.24 0.85 -0.68
CA PHE A 322 6.55 0.81 -1.97
C PHE A 322 6.91 2.00 -2.86
N ASP A 323 6.95 3.22 -2.31
CA ASP A 323 7.42 4.41 -3.04
C ASP A 323 8.87 4.25 -3.54
N ASN A 324 9.75 3.74 -2.69
CA ASN A 324 11.15 3.50 -3.05
C ASN A 324 11.29 2.44 -4.15
N LEU A 325 10.51 1.36 -4.08
CA LEU A 325 10.49 0.29 -5.08
C LEU A 325 10.02 0.81 -6.44
N PHE A 326 8.90 1.54 -6.49
CA PHE A 326 8.39 2.15 -7.73
C PHE A 326 9.45 3.03 -8.40
N ARG A 327 10.03 3.98 -7.65
CA ARG A 327 11.07 4.88 -8.17
C ARG A 327 12.32 4.14 -8.61
N ASN A 328 12.75 3.11 -7.87
CA ASN A 328 13.90 2.30 -8.25
C ASN A 328 13.67 1.49 -9.53
N ILE A 329 12.45 1.03 -9.79
CA ILE A 329 12.12 0.37 -11.06
C ILE A 329 12.33 1.34 -12.24
N LEU A 330 11.85 2.58 -12.11
CA LEU A 330 12.07 3.62 -13.13
C LEU A 330 13.56 3.97 -13.27
N ILE A 331 14.29 4.18 -12.17
CA ILE A 331 15.75 4.42 -12.18
C ILE A 331 16.46 3.28 -12.93
N LYS A 332 16.10 2.03 -12.63
CA LYS A 332 16.67 0.85 -13.29
C LYS A 332 16.36 0.83 -14.78
N ALA A 333 15.16 1.26 -15.20
CA ALA A 333 14.81 1.39 -16.61
C ALA A 333 15.77 2.35 -17.35
N TYR A 334 16.05 3.53 -16.77
CA TYR A 334 17.03 4.48 -17.28
C TYR A 334 18.45 3.91 -17.35
N MET A 335 18.91 3.26 -16.28
CA MET A 335 20.24 2.67 -16.21
C MET A 335 20.44 1.57 -17.25
N LEU A 336 19.44 0.72 -17.49
CA LEU A 336 19.48 -0.33 -18.51
C LEU A 336 19.51 0.24 -19.94
N ASP A 337 18.97 1.45 -20.13
CA ASP A 337 19.05 2.19 -21.40
C ASP A 337 20.29 3.09 -21.49
N LYS A 338 21.20 3.02 -20.50
CA LYS A 338 22.41 3.84 -20.38
C LYS A 338 22.12 5.35 -20.39
N LYS A 339 21.00 5.75 -19.81
CA LYS A 339 20.59 7.14 -19.63
C LYS A 339 20.65 7.53 -18.16
N THR A 340 20.92 8.81 -17.91
CA THR A 340 20.90 9.36 -16.56
C THR A 340 19.44 9.51 -16.09
N PRO A 341 19.05 8.91 -14.95
CA PRO A 341 17.71 9.11 -14.39
C PRO A 341 17.50 10.57 -13.96
N PRO A 342 16.30 11.16 -14.17
CA PRO A 342 16.00 12.50 -13.70
C PRO A 342 16.10 12.60 -12.17
N GLN A 343 16.51 13.78 -11.66
CA GLN A 343 16.70 14.01 -10.23
C GLN A 343 15.43 13.76 -9.40
N GLU A 344 14.26 14.00 -10.00
CA GLU A 344 12.95 13.83 -9.38
C GLU A 344 12.68 12.39 -8.94
N LEU A 345 13.27 11.37 -9.58
CA LEU A 345 13.13 9.96 -9.16
C LEU A 345 13.87 9.65 -7.85
N TYR A 346 14.78 10.51 -7.42
CA TYR A 346 15.46 10.36 -6.13
C TYR A 346 14.70 11.08 -5.01
N MET A 347 13.61 11.78 -5.32
CA MET A 347 12.72 12.40 -4.35
C MET A 347 11.49 11.50 -4.12
N PRO A 348 11.04 11.30 -2.86
CA PRO A 348 9.82 10.55 -2.59
C PRO A 348 8.59 11.16 -3.27
N ILE A 349 7.70 10.31 -3.82
CA ILE A 349 6.42 10.75 -4.37
C ILE A 349 5.40 10.87 -3.25
N LYS A 350 5.30 9.83 -2.41
CA LYS A 350 4.42 9.85 -1.24
C LYS A 350 4.85 10.97 -0.30
N LYS A 351 4.02 12.01 -0.24
CA LYS A 351 4.13 13.10 0.72
C LYS A 351 3.78 12.48 2.06
N ARG A 352 4.66 12.62 3.05
CA ARG A 352 4.39 12.08 4.38
C ARG A 352 3.14 12.75 4.93
N LEU A 353 2.03 12.01 5.02
CA LEU A 353 0.86 12.39 5.81
C LEU A 353 1.34 12.53 7.24
N SER A 354 1.62 13.76 7.62
CA SER A 354 1.97 14.08 8.99
C SER A 354 1.08 15.26 9.35
N THR A 355 -0.16 14.99 9.78
CA THR A 355 -0.92 15.93 10.60
C THR A 355 -0.25 15.99 11.96
N LEU A 356 0.91 16.65 11.98
CA LEU A 356 1.72 16.92 13.16
C LEU A 356 1.18 18.20 13.80
N GLU A 357 0.90 18.17 15.09
CA GLU A 357 0.98 19.40 15.87
C GLU A 357 2.46 19.63 16.24
N SER A 358 3.23 20.15 15.29
CA SER A 358 4.55 20.71 15.60
C SER A 358 4.40 22.20 15.85
N LYS A 359 4.63 22.65 17.10
CA LYS A 359 4.84 24.07 17.40
C LYS A 359 6.33 24.36 17.26
N SER A 360 6.67 25.42 16.53
CA SER A 360 8.05 25.91 16.49
C SER A 360 8.36 26.71 17.76
N PRO A 361 9.64 26.76 18.20
CA PRO A 361 10.05 27.69 19.24
C PRO A 361 9.75 29.14 18.82
N ILE A 362 9.33 29.99 19.76
CA ILE A 362 8.94 31.39 19.52
C ILE A 362 9.78 32.39 20.32
N SER A 363 10.58 31.93 21.29
CA SER A 363 11.52 32.75 22.06
C SER A 363 12.74 31.92 22.47
N PHE A 364 13.81 32.58 22.95
CA PHE A 364 14.88 31.85 23.61
C PHE A 364 14.38 31.24 24.93
N ILE A 365 14.94 30.07 25.26
CA ILE A 365 14.64 29.36 26.51
C ILE A 365 15.94 29.07 27.26
N ASN A 366 15.87 29.09 28.59
CA ASN A 366 16.99 28.75 29.47
C ASN A 366 16.51 27.80 30.58
N PRO A 367 16.08 26.58 30.23
CA PRO A 367 15.60 25.62 31.20
C PRO A 367 16.74 25.16 32.11
N LYS A 368 16.40 24.86 33.36
CA LYS A 368 17.32 24.23 34.29
C LYS A 368 17.25 22.72 34.06
N ILE A 369 18.38 22.10 33.74
CA ILE A 369 18.47 20.66 33.46
C ILE A 369 18.50 19.88 34.77
N ASP A 370 17.34 19.54 35.31
CA ASP A 370 17.21 18.77 36.56
C ASP A 370 16.22 17.60 36.51
N GLY A 371 15.66 17.33 35.32
CA GLY A 371 14.84 16.14 35.04
C GLY A 371 13.41 16.26 35.54
N VAL A 372 13.00 17.45 35.99
CA VAL A 372 11.64 17.80 36.40
C VAL A 372 11.26 19.15 35.82
N VAL A 373 9.97 19.35 35.55
CA VAL A 373 9.48 20.70 35.22
C VAL A 373 9.34 21.46 36.54
N SER A 374 10.39 22.14 36.97
CA SER A 374 10.39 22.86 38.26
C SER A 374 9.58 24.16 38.22
N SER A 375 9.42 24.75 37.05
CA SER A 375 8.57 25.92 36.82
C SER A 375 7.82 25.80 35.50
N TYR A 376 6.55 26.22 35.51
CA TYR A 376 5.73 26.30 34.30
C TYR A 376 6.42 27.13 33.20
N PHE A 377 7.22 28.14 33.59
CA PHE A 377 7.84 29.08 32.66
C PHE A 377 9.14 28.59 31.99
N GLU A 378 9.75 27.49 32.45
CA GLU A 378 11.08 27.05 31.99
C GLU A 378 11.11 26.64 30.52
N TRP A 379 10.01 26.10 30.02
CA TRP A 379 9.84 25.65 28.63
C TRP A 379 8.83 26.53 27.87
N THR A 380 8.42 27.67 28.43
CA THR A 380 7.54 28.61 27.75
C THR A 380 8.29 29.21 26.55
N GLY A 381 7.69 29.09 25.37
CA GLY A 381 8.30 29.52 24.12
C GLY A 381 9.10 28.44 23.40
N ALA A 382 9.22 27.24 23.98
CA ALA A 382 9.79 26.07 23.30
C ALA A 382 8.86 25.54 22.20
N GLY A 383 9.44 24.90 21.21
CA GLY A 383 8.72 24.05 20.28
C GLY A 383 8.23 22.79 20.95
N GLU A 384 7.13 22.26 20.45
CA GLU A 384 6.49 21.03 20.93
C GLU A 384 6.24 20.11 19.74
N PHE A 385 6.52 18.82 19.91
CA PHE A 385 6.28 17.79 18.91
C PHE A 385 5.46 16.66 19.53
N VAL A 386 4.27 16.43 18.98
CA VAL A 386 3.38 15.32 19.31
C VAL A 386 3.03 14.57 18.03
N GLU A 387 3.15 13.24 18.06
CA GLU A 387 2.70 12.37 16.96
C GLU A 387 1.24 11.97 17.22
N LEU A 388 0.32 12.43 16.35
CA LEU A 388 -1.11 12.14 16.45
C LEU A 388 -1.43 10.90 15.60
N GLU A 389 -1.64 9.76 16.26
CA GLU A 389 -2.14 8.53 15.64
C GLU A 389 -3.47 8.09 16.26
N SER A 390 -4.14 7.09 15.67
CA SER A 390 -5.39 6.54 16.18
C SER A 390 -5.22 6.02 17.62
N ALA A 391 -6.29 6.10 18.42
CA ALA A 391 -6.24 5.83 19.86
C ALA A 391 -5.73 4.42 20.27
N MET A 392 -5.60 3.48 19.33
CA MET A 392 -5.15 2.11 19.56
C MET A 392 -3.62 1.96 19.54
N SER A 393 -2.85 2.87 18.94
CA SER A 393 -1.37 2.78 18.88
C SER A 393 -0.65 3.63 19.93
N VAL A 394 -1.35 4.60 20.53
CA VAL A 394 -0.76 5.57 21.49
C VAL A 394 -0.53 4.96 22.89
N SER A 395 -1.22 3.88 23.25
CA SER A 395 -1.14 3.27 24.60
C SER A 395 0.16 2.53 24.89
N ASP A 396 0.88 2.08 23.85
CA ASP A 396 2.07 1.22 23.99
C ASP A 396 3.41 1.95 23.81
N ARG A 397 3.38 3.25 23.50
CA ARG A 397 4.59 4.07 23.30
C ARG A 397 5.22 4.51 24.61
N ILE A 398 6.54 4.48 24.70
CA ILE A 398 7.34 4.98 25.81
C ILE A 398 7.43 6.52 25.73
N ILE A 399 7.74 7.09 24.56
CA ILE A 399 7.80 8.55 24.38
C ILE A 399 6.40 9.10 24.10
N LYS A 400 5.98 10.03 24.94
CA LYS A 400 4.70 10.74 24.81
C LYS A 400 4.81 11.92 23.85
N LYS A 401 5.84 12.76 24.05
CA LYS A 401 6.08 13.97 23.27
C LYS A 401 7.47 14.53 23.53
N ILE A 402 7.92 15.42 22.65
CA ILE A 402 9.21 16.10 22.76
C ILE A 402 9.00 17.61 22.77
N TYR A 403 9.69 18.30 23.67
CA TYR A 403 9.91 19.74 23.59
C TYR A 403 11.32 20.01 23.12
N TYR A 404 11.50 21.06 22.34
CA TYR A 404 12.81 21.49 21.87
C TYR A 404 12.89 23.01 21.80
N GLY A 405 14.08 23.56 22.00
CA GLY A 405 14.31 24.99 21.89
C GLY A 405 15.79 25.30 21.97
N PHE A 406 16.12 26.58 22.08
CA PHE A 406 17.50 27.04 22.03
C PHE A 406 17.64 28.40 22.73
N ASN A 407 18.85 28.73 23.16
CA ASN A 407 19.27 30.10 23.45
C ASN A 407 20.35 30.51 22.44
N GLU A 408 21.21 31.47 22.75
CA GLU A 408 22.31 31.89 21.89
C GLU A 408 23.32 30.76 21.62
N ASN A 409 23.64 29.95 22.63
CA ASN A 409 24.79 29.03 22.62
C ASN A 409 24.41 27.54 22.56
N ASP A 410 23.21 27.19 23.01
CA ASP A 410 22.81 25.82 23.30
C ASP A 410 21.48 25.45 22.64
N ILE A 411 21.30 24.16 22.37
CA ILE A 411 20.04 23.51 22.00
C ILE A 411 19.57 22.69 23.21
N PHE A 412 18.29 22.81 23.54
CA PHE A 412 17.66 22.11 24.64
C PHE A 412 16.62 21.13 24.12
N LEU A 413 16.60 19.92 24.66
CA LEU A 413 15.59 18.91 24.39
C LEU A 413 14.97 18.43 25.70
N ARG A 414 13.65 18.22 25.69
CA ARG A 414 12.92 17.58 26.77
C ARG A 414 12.03 16.48 26.23
N ILE A 415 12.06 15.32 26.87
CA ILE A 415 11.29 14.13 26.45
C ILE A 415 10.36 13.76 27.60
N ASP A 416 9.07 13.77 27.30
CA ASP A 416 8.01 13.32 28.21
C ASP A 416 7.65 11.86 27.88
N PHE A 417 7.40 11.04 28.90
CA PHE A 417 7.14 9.61 28.73
C PHE A 417 5.72 9.20 29.18
N ASN A 418 5.12 8.20 28.54
CA ASN A 418 3.86 7.59 28.99
C ASN A 418 4.19 6.51 30.06
N ASN A 419 4.04 6.84 31.35
CA ASN A 419 4.16 5.89 32.48
C ASN A 419 5.58 5.42 32.88
N LEU A 420 6.49 6.34 33.17
CA LEU A 420 7.75 6.07 33.87
C LEU A 420 7.49 5.44 35.27
N LYS A 421 7.78 4.15 35.46
CA LYS A 421 7.72 3.45 36.77
C LYS A 421 9.04 3.46 37.54
N SER A 422 10.16 3.58 36.84
CA SER A 422 11.54 3.63 37.34
C SER A 422 12.38 4.51 36.41
N ASN A 423 13.65 4.80 36.76
CA ASN A 423 14.53 5.53 35.84
C ASN A 423 14.67 4.75 34.52
N ILE A 424 14.32 5.38 33.40
CA ILE A 424 14.30 4.73 32.08
C ILE A 424 15.68 4.20 31.67
N LEU A 425 16.76 4.86 32.10
CA LEU A 425 18.12 4.47 31.77
C LEU A 425 18.59 3.19 32.47
N ASP A 426 17.82 2.68 33.45
CA ASP A 426 18.11 1.40 34.09
C ASP A 426 17.83 0.21 33.18
N GLN A 427 16.87 0.35 32.27
CA GLN A 427 16.42 -0.69 31.35
C GLN A 427 16.82 -0.40 29.91
N TYR A 428 16.88 0.88 29.53
CA TYR A 428 17.01 1.28 28.14
C TYR A 428 18.25 2.15 27.90
N THR A 429 18.75 2.11 26.66
CA THR A 429 19.71 3.09 26.15
C THR A 429 18.99 4.06 25.22
N ILE A 430 19.17 5.35 25.43
CA ILE A 430 18.54 6.39 24.61
C ILE A 430 19.60 6.98 23.68
N TYR A 431 19.31 6.97 22.39
CA TYR A 431 20.11 7.63 21.36
C TYR A 431 19.38 8.85 20.82
N VAL A 432 20.02 10.01 20.85
CA VAL A 432 19.57 11.20 20.12
C VAL A 432 20.48 11.38 18.92
N GLU A 433 19.91 11.21 17.73
CA GLU A 433 20.62 11.24 16.46
C GLU A 433 20.32 12.56 15.77
N ILE A 434 21.36 13.37 15.55
CA ILE A 434 21.28 14.76 15.08
C ILE A 434 22.02 14.87 13.73
N PHE A 435 21.44 15.57 12.75
CA PHE A 435 21.96 15.71 11.40
C PHE A 435 21.96 17.16 10.93
N ASP A 436 23.14 17.69 10.65
CA ASP A 436 23.41 19.07 10.20
C ASP A 436 24.33 19.07 8.97
N ASN A 437 24.09 18.16 8.03
CA ASN A 437 24.95 17.69 6.92
C ASN A 437 25.90 16.54 7.28
N ILE A 438 26.21 16.38 8.55
CA ILE A 438 26.91 15.22 9.09
C ILE A 438 26.20 14.70 10.35
N LYS A 439 26.50 13.47 10.76
CA LYS A 439 25.81 12.82 11.89
C LYS A 439 26.48 13.18 13.21
N THR A 440 25.69 13.51 14.22
CA THR A 440 26.08 13.52 15.64
C THR A 440 25.17 12.55 16.40
N SER A 441 25.76 11.65 17.18
CA SER A 441 25.05 10.65 17.97
C SER A 441 25.33 10.86 19.45
N LEU A 442 24.29 11.16 20.20
CA LEU A 442 24.32 11.24 21.66
C LEU A 442 23.75 9.93 22.23
N SER A 443 24.54 9.23 23.03
CA SER A 443 24.15 7.97 23.70
C SER A 443 24.03 8.21 25.19
N LEU A 444 22.90 7.83 25.79
CA LEU A 444 22.62 7.94 27.22
C LEU A 444 22.28 6.57 27.80
N SER A 445 23.02 6.15 28.82
CA SER A 445 22.78 4.89 29.55
C SER A 445 23.14 5.04 31.02
N ASN A 446 22.76 4.07 31.85
CA ASN A 446 23.18 4.01 33.26
C ASN A 446 24.69 3.71 33.45
N LYS A 447 25.39 3.23 32.42
CA LYS A 447 26.83 2.89 32.48
C LYS A 447 27.70 4.07 32.06
N GLU A 448 27.48 4.54 30.85
CA GLU A 448 28.26 5.63 30.25
C GLU A 448 27.40 6.40 29.25
N SER A 449 27.58 7.72 29.26
CA SER A 449 26.92 8.66 28.36
C SER A 449 27.98 9.44 27.59
N TYR A 450 27.83 9.52 26.28
CA TYR A 450 28.81 10.16 25.39
C TYR A 450 28.13 10.78 24.17
N ILE A 451 28.79 11.75 23.57
CA ILE A 451 28.39 12.35 22.30
C ILE A 451 29.51 12.19 21.27
N LYS A 452 29.17 11.76 20.05
CA LYS A 452 30.11 11.52 18.94
C LYS A 452 29.64 12.22 17.68
N ARG A 453 30.53 12.93 17.01
CA ARG A 453 30.31 13.55 15.70
C ARG A 453 31.09 12.81 14.63
N PHE A 454 30.47 12.56 13.49
CA PHE A 454 31.01 11.75 12.41
C PHE A 454 31.22 12.58 11.15
N ASP A 455 32.21 12.25 10.32
CA ASP A 455 32.29 12.78 8.95
C ASP A 455 31.34 12.04 8.00
N ARG A 456 31.34 12.45 6.71
CA ARG A 456 30.53 11.83 5.66
C ARG A 456 30.90 10.37 5.36
N ASN A 457 32.06 9.90 5.81
CA ASN A 457 32.52 8.51 5.67
C ASN A 457 32.34 7.71 6.97
N SER A 458 31.53 8.21 7.91
CA SER A 458 31.25 7.58 9.20
C SER A 458 32.47 7.45 10.13
N LYS A 459 33.52 8.25 9.92
CA LYS A 459 34.65 8.32 10.86
C LYS A 459 34.36 9.32 11.96
N VAL A 460 34.66 8.97 13.22
CA VAL A 460 34.52 9.89 14.35
C VAL A 460 35.51 11.05 14.20
N ILE A 461 35.00 12.27 14.19
CA ILE A 461 35.78 13.51 14.11
C ILE A 461 35.82 14.30 15.42
N ALA A 462 34.82 14.11 16.29
CA ALA A 462 34.81 14.64 17.65
C ALA A 462 34.07 13.66 18.57
N GLN A 463 34.52 13.54 19.82
CA GLN A 463 33.88 12.71 20.83
C GLN A 463 34.12 13.33 22.21
N ASP A 464 33.08 13.35 23.04
CA ASP A 464 33.21 13.72 24.45
C ASP A 464 32.32 12.87 25.35
N LYS A 465 32.64 12.81 26.65
CA LYS A 465 31.70 12.33 27.66
C LYS A 465 30.58 13.34 27.82
N PHE A 466 29.35 12.86 28.00
CA PHE A 466 28.19 13.73 28.06
C PHE A 466 27.58 13.76 29.45
N PHE A 467 27.60 14.92 30.09
CA PHE A 467 27.08 15.14 31.45
C PHE A 467 25.96 16.17 31.52
N ASP A 468 25.66 16.86 30.42
CA ASP A 468 24.64 17.91 30.35
C ASP A 468 23.22 17.32 30.14
N TYR A 469 22.84 16.38 31.01
CA TYR A 469 21.49 15.82 31.07
C TYR A 469 21.03 15.56 32.48
N ALA A 470 19.71 15.51 32.66
CA ALA A 470 19.08 15.06 33.88
C ALA A 470 17.85 14.20 33.57
N ILE A 471 17.65 13.13 34.34
CA ILE A 471 16.55 12.19 34.20
C ILE A 471 15.85 12.02 35.54
N ASN A 472 14.56 12.31 35.59
CA ASN A 472 13.69 11.98 36.72
C ASN A 472 12.28 11.64 36.21
N LYS A 473 11.36 12.61 36.18
CA LYS A 473 10.03 12.41 35.56
C LYS A 473 10.05 12.61 34.04
N ILE A 474 11.03 13.37 33.58
CA ILE A 474 11.30 13.67 32.18
C ILE A 474 12.80 13.55 31.96
N LEU A 475 13.22 13.46 30.69
CA LEU A 475 14.61 13.59 30.30
C LEU A 475 14.84 15.00 29.75
N GLU A 476 15.83 15.72 30.27
CA GLU A 476 16.25 17.02 29.78
C GLU A 476 17.70 16.99 29.34
N LEU A 477 18.00 17.64 28.21
CA LEU A 477 19.32 17.67 27.56
C LEU A 477 19.69 19.10 27.21
N LYS A 478 20.97 19.44 27.38
CA LYS A 478 21.58 20.67 26.84
C LYS A 478 22.77 20.30 25.95
N ILE A 479 22.73 20.73 24.70
CA ILE A 479 23.73 20.41 23.68
C ILE A 479 24.33 21.71 23.15
N SER A 480 25.64 21.86 23.26
CA SER A 480 26.35 23.04 22.76
C SER A 480 26.31 23.11 21.24
N LYS A 481 25.92 24.29 20.69
CA LYS A 481 25.97 24.55 19.24
C LYS A 481 27.39 24.52 18.70
N ASP A 482 28.39 24.88 19.51
CA ASP A 482 29.80 24.83 19.13
C ASP A 482 30.27 23.39 18.91
N PHE A 483 29.81 22.44 19.72
CA PHE A 483 30.09 21.02 19.50
C PHE A 483 29.44 20.52 18.20
N LEU A 484 28.23 21.00 17.92
CA LEU A 484 27.55 20.72 16.65
C LEU A 484 28.14 21.50 15.48
N GLY A 485 28.96 22.54 15.68
CA GLY A 485 29.49 23.36 14.59
C GLY A 485 28.41 23.95 13.68
N VAL A 486 27.22 24.23 14.20
CA VAL A 486 26.07 24.74 13.43
C VAL A 486 26.02 26.27 13.44
N HIS A 487 25.53 26.85 12.35
CA HIS A 487 25.46 28.30 12.17
C HIS A 487 24.03 28.85 12.10
N GLU A 488 23.87 30.18 12.22
CA GLU A 488 22.56 30.84 12.11
C GLU A 488 21.83 30.44 10.82
N LYS A 489 20.52 30.13 10.94
CA LYS A 489 19.63 29.67 9.87
C LYS A 489 19.94 28.28 9.30
N GLU A 490 20.91 27.56 9.86
CA GLU A 490 21.16 26.18 9.49
C GLU A 490 20.01 25.28 9.97
N LYS A 491 19.71 24.25 9.17
CA LYS A 491 18.65 23.28 9.46
C LYS A 491 19.27 22.02 10.04
N VAL A 492 18.84 21.68 11.24
CA VAL A 492 19.28 20.51 11.99
C VAL A 492 18.09 19.58 12.15
N PHE A 493 18.26 18.31 11.80
CA PHE A 493 17.24 17.29 11.98
C PHE A 493 17.62 16.39 13.14
N PHE A 494 16.66 15.95 13.95
CA PHE A 494 16.95 14.94 14.96
C PHE A 494 15.81 13.93 15.15
N TYR A 495 16.18 12.73 15.60
CA TYR A 495 15.23 11.73 16.10
C TYR A 495 15.81 11.00 17.30
N ILE A 496 14.97 10.27 18.01
CA ILE A 496 15.32 9.52 19.21
C ILE A 496 15.09 8.03 18.97
N ASN A 497 16.05 7.20 19.33
CA ASN A 497 15.87 5.76 19.45
C ASN A 497 15.95 5.36 20.92
N ILE A 498 15.03 4.50 21.36
CA ILE A 498 15.11 3.77 22.63
C ILE A 498 15.49 2.34 22.29
N GLU A 499 16.58 1.86 22.89
CA GLU A 499 17.04 0.49 22.72
C GLU A 499 16.95 -0.32 24.02
N HIS A 500 16.55 -1.58 23.88
CA HIS A 500 16.60 -2.60 24.92
C HIS A 500 17.43 -3.78 24.38
N GLU A 501 18.44 -4.22 25.14
CA GLU A 501 19.31 -5.36 24.75
C GLU A 501 19.87 -5.26 23.31
N ASN A 502 20.33 -4.07 22.91
CA ASN A 502 20.86 -3.75 21.56
C ASN A 502 19.85 -3.89 20.41
N LYS A 503 18.55 -3.81 20.69
CA LYS A 503 17.49 -3.69 19.68
C LYS A 503 16.75 -2.39 19.88
N THR A 504 16.56 -1.62 18.81
CA THR A 504 15.66 -0.47 18.83
C THR A 504 14.22 -0.96 19.03
N ILE A 505 13.62 -0.59 20.14
CA ILE A 505 12.24 -0.93 20.49
C ILE A 505 11.27 0.21 20.17
N GLU A 506 11.78 1.45 20.12
CA GLU A 506 11.01 2.62 19.73
C GLU A 506 11.91 3.63 19.03
N ARG A 507 11.43 4.16 17.91
CA ARG A 507 11.97 5.34 17.24
C ARG A 507 10.93 6.44 17.34
N PHE A 508 11.31 7.62 17.82
CA PHE A 508 10.41 8.77 17.93
C PHE A 508 11.04 10.03 17.32
N PRO A 509 10.33 10.76 16.44
CA PRO A 509 9.04 10.39 15.83
C PRO A 509 9.15 9.11 15.00
N THR A 510 8.05 8.38 14.78
CA THR A 510 8.10 7.07 14.10
C THR A 510 8.63 7.21 12.67
N ASN A 511 8.08 8.18 11.93
CA ASN A 511 8.27 8.27 10.47
C ASN A 511 8.93 9.58 9.99
N LYS A 512 9.48 10.40 10.89
CA LYS A 512 10.16 11.67 10.56
C LYS A 512 11.22 12.05 11.59
N ASP A 513 12.06 13.00 11.21
CA ASP A 513 12.98 13.71 12.09
C ASP A 513 12.39 15.09 12.43
N ILE A 514 12.60 15.55 13.65
CA ILE A 514 12.22 16.88 14.09
C ILE A 514 13.22 17.88 13.52
N LEU A 515 12.72 18.93 12.85
CA LEU A 515 13.53 20.00 12.29
C LEU A 515 13.69 21.12 13.33
N ILE A 516 14.93 21.51 13.59
CA ILE A 516 15.32 22.73 14.29
C ILE A 516 16.00 23.64 13.28
N GLU A 517 15.48 24.85 13.08
CA GLU A 517 16.20 25.92 12.40
C GLU A 517 16.99 26.73 13.44
N ILE A 518 18.31 26.81 13.30
CA ILE A 518 19.15 27.52 14.25
C ILE A 518 18.80 29.01 14.20
N PRO A 519 18.49 29.63 15.35
CA PRO A 519 18.03 31.01 15.39
C PRO A 519 19.08 31.98 14.86
N SER A 520 18.62 33.10 14.31
CA SER A 520 19.49 34.27 14.12
C SER A 520 19.80 34.92 15.48
N LYS A 521 20.83 35.75 15.55
CA LYS A 521 21.08 36.59 16.75
C LYS A 521 19.94 37.55 17.09
N ASN A 522 19.06 37.83 16.13
CA ASN A 522 17.92 38.73 16.30
C ASN A 522 16.60 37.97 16.50
N PHE A 523 16.63 36.67 16.77
CA PHE A 523 15.46 35.79 16.81
C PHE A 523 14.32 36.32 17.68
N GLU A 524 14.61 36.91 18.85
CA GLU A 524 13.58 37.51 19.71
C GLU A 524 12.94 38.77 19.09
N SER A 525 13.72 39.56 18.35
CA SER A 525 13.21 40.73 17.63
C SER A 525 12.44 40.36 16.36
N GLU A 526 12.83 39.26 15.71
CA GLU A 526 12.16 38.73 14.51
C GLU A 526 10.81 38.08 14.83
N ASN A 527 10.65 37.53 16.04
CA ASN A 527 9.43 36.86 16.50
C ASN A 527 8.61 37.70 17.50
N TRP A 528 8.91 38.99 17.65
CA TRP A 528 8.14 39.90 18.50
C TRP A 528 6.79 40.24 17.85
N PHE A 529 5.70 39.67 18.35
CA PHE A 529 4.34 40.09 18.04
C PHE A 529 3.83 41.00 19.18
N VAL A 530 3.33 42.19 18.83
CA VAL A 530 2.59 43.09 19.75
C VAL A 530 1.14 42.63 19.87
#